data_AF-A0A0P6RFU5-F1
#
_entry.id   AF-A0A0P6RFU5-F1
#
_cell.length_a   1.000
_cell.length_b   1.000
_cell.length_c   1.000
_cell.angle_alpha   90.00
_cell.angle_beta   90.00
_cell.angle_gamma   90.00
#
_symmetry.space_group_name_H-M   'P 1'
#
loop_
_entity.id
_entity.type
_entity.pdbx_description
1 polymer ?
#
loop_
_entity_poly.entity_id
_entity_poly.type
_entity_poly.pdbx_seq_one_letter_code
_entity_poly.pdbx_strand_id
1 'polypeptide(L)' 'MDYSRMGGTRMGSNTPRHAEHNAKGTAKNPYDRKADKAALLERMKAAAKKKEG' A
#
# COMPACT_ATOMS: atom_id res chain seq x y z
N MET A 1 -45.90 -10.00 -14.49
CA MET A 1 -44.76 -9.49 -13.71
C MET A 1 -44.13 -8.35 -14.48
N ASP A 2 -44.13 -7.13 -13.95
CA ASP A 2 -43.54 -5.97 -14.62
C ASP A 2 -42.03 -5.93 -14.37
N TYR A 3 -41.26 -6.39 -15.36
CA TYR A 3 -39.79 -6.38 -15.30
C TYR A 3 -39.18 -4.98 -15.20
N SER A 4 -39.96 -3.92 -15.51
CA SER A 4 -39.55 -2.52 -15.38
C SER A 4 -39.37 -2.07 -13.92
N ARG A 5 -39.94 -2.80 -12.94
CA ARG A 5 -39.78 -2.54 -11.50
C ARG A 5 -38.63 -3.31 -10.86
N MET A 6 -38.02 -4.25 -11.58
CA MET A 6 -36.80 -4.92 -11.15
C MET A 6 -35.62 -3.99 -11.43
N GLY A 7 -35.39 -3.03 -10.53
CA GLY A 7 -34.25 -2.12 -10.62
C GLY A 7 -32.95 -2.90 -10.77
N GLY A 8 -32.21 -2.62 -11.84
CA GLY A 8 -30.95 -3.29 -12.15
C GLY A 8 -29.90 -3.13 -11.05
N THR A 9 -28.91 -4.02 -11.03
CA THR A 9 -27.79 -3.95 -10.08
C THR A 9 -27.05 -2.62 -10.23
N ARG A 10 -27.00 -1.83 -9.15
CA ARG A 10 -26.26 -0.56 -9.13
C ARG A 10 -24.77 -0.87 -9.11
N MET A 11 -24.09 -0.52 -10.19
CA MET A 11 -22.64 -0.63 -10.26
C MET A 11 -22.00 0.37 -9.29
N GLY A 12 -21.19 -0.12 -8.36
CA GLY A 12 -20.38 0.74 -7.51
C GLY A 12 -19.39 1.53 -8.36
N SER A 13 -19.53 2.85 -8.41
CA SER A 13 -18.76 3.72 -9.32
C SER A 13 -17.38 4.10 -8.80
N ASN A 14 -17.07 3.81 -7.53
CA ASN A 14 -15.92 4.40 -6.85
C ASN A 14 -14.92 3.38 -6.29
N THR A 15 -15.01 2.11 -6.69
CA THR A 15 -14.06 1.08 -6.27
C THR A 15 -13.23 0.64 -7.47
N PRO A 16 -11.89 0.68 -7.38
CA PRO A 16 -11.03 0.13 -8.42
C PRO A 16 -11.40 -1.33 -8.70
N ARG A 17 -11.47 -1.71 -9.98
CA ARG A 17 -11.80 -3.10 -10.36
C ARG A 17 -10.72 -4.09 -9.90
N HIS A 18 -9.49 -3.60 -9.75
CA HIS A 18 -8.32 -4.39 -9.37
C HIS A 18 -7.47 -3.61 -8.37
N ALA A 19 -6.84 -4.32 -7.44
CA ALA A 19 -5.85 -3.74 -6.54
C ALA A 19 -4.48 -3.78 -7.21
N GLU A 20 -3.79 -2.64 -7.27
CA GLU A 20 -2.43 -2.57 -7.79
C GLU A 20 -1.44 -3.25 -6.83
N HIS A 21 -0.39 -3.87 -7.37
CA HIS A 21 0.63 -4.56 -6.58
C HIS A 21 1.48 -3.62 -5.72
N ASN A 22 1.50 -2.32 -6.05
CA ASN A 22 2.19 -1.26 -5.32
C ASN A 22 1.24 -0.46 -4.41
N ALA A 23 -0.02 -0.89 -4.25
CA ALA A 23 -1.00 -0.17 -3.46
C ALA A 23 -0.54 -0.07 -2.00
N LYS A 24 -0.57 1.15 -1.47
CA LYS A 24 -0.09 1.44 -0.12
C LYS A 24 -0.90 0.69 0.93
N GLY A 25 -0.23 0.08 1.91
CA GLY A 25 -0.84 -0.69 2.99
C GLY A 25 -1.19 -2.14 2.62
N THR A 26 -0.80 -2.61 1.43
CA THR A 26 -1.03 -4.01 1.03
C THR A 26 0.20 -4.88 1.30
N ALA A 27 -0.02 -6.12 1.73
CA ALA A 27 1.08 -7.06 2.02
C ALA A 27 1.93 -7.41 0.79
N LYS A 28 1.41 -7.19 -0.42
CA LYS A 28 2.08 -7.48 -1.70
C LYS A 28 2.95 -6.33 -2.20
N ASN A 29 2.89 -5.16 -1.56
CA ASN A 29 3.66 -3.99 -1.99
C ASN A 29 5.13 -4.11 -1.57
N PRO A 30 6.08 -4.31 -2.51
CA PRO A 30 7.49 -4.40 -2.17
C PRO A 30 8.05 -3.07 -1.65
N TYR A 31 7.39 -1.95 -1.96
CA TYR A 31 7.80 -0.60 -1.58
C TYR A 31 7.30 -0.18 -0.19
N ASP A 32 6.29 -0.84 0.36
CA ASP A 32 5.79 -0.57 1.72
C ASP A 32 6.63 -1.22 2.82
N ARG A 33 7.70 -1.92 2.44
CA ARG A 33 8.67 -2.46 3.40
C ARG A 33 9.40 -1.32 4.10
N LYS A 34 8.85 -0.88 5.23
CA LYS A 34 9.61 -0.12 6.20
C LYS A 34 10.62 -1.09 6.81
N ALA A 35 11.90 -0.94 6.44
CA ALA A 35 12.95 -1.55 7.22
C ALA A 35 12.73 -1.17 8.70
N ASP A 36 12.85 -2.15 9.60
CA ASP A 36 12.63 -1.92 11.03
C ASP A 36 13.31 -0.62 11.48
N LYS A 37 12.58 0.21 12.22
CA LYS A 37 13.08 1.53 12.66
C LYS A 37 14.44 1.40 13.35
N ALA A 38 14.65 0.29 14.08
CA ALA A 38 15.94 -0.06 14.68
C ALA A 38 17.05 -0.21 13.62
N ALA A 39 16.82 -0.98 12.56
CA ALA A 39 17.78 -1.19 11.47
C ALA A 39 18.06 0.10 10.67
N LEU A 40 17.12 1.05 10.61
CA LEU A 40 17.38 2.38 10.05
C LEU A 40 18.32 3.19 10.96
N LEU A 41 18.05 3.22 12.26
CA LEU A 41 18.85 3.95 13.24
C LEU A 41 20.28 3.42 13.32
N GLU A 42 20.48 2.10 13.26
CA GLU A 42 21.81 1.49 13.20
C GLU A 42 22.59 1.93 11.97
N ARG A 43 21.95 1.93 10.78
CA ARG A 43 22.58 2.42 9.54
C ARG A 43 22.97 3.89 9.64
N MET A 44 22.13 4.73 10.22
CA MET A 44 22.44 6.15 10.43
C MET A 44 23.62 6.35 11.39
N LYS A 45 23.64 5.61 12.52
CA LYS A 45 24.75 5.65 13.47
C LYS A 45 26.06 5.16 12.85
N ALA A 46 26.02 4.10 12.06
CA ALA A 46 27.19 3.57 11.35
C ALA A 46 27.73 4.57 10.31
N ALA A 47 26.84 5.24 9.56
CA ALA A 47 27.22 6.27 8.61
C ALA A 47 27.85 7.50 9.30
N ALA A 48 27.31 7.93 10.44
CA ALA A 48 27.87 9.02 11.23
C ALA A 48 29.30 8.69 11.71
N LYS A 49 29.51 7.49 12.28
CA LYS A 49 30.85 7.04 12.70
C LYS A 49 31.87 7.00 11.57
N LYS A 50 31.45 6.63 10.35
CA LYS A 50 32.31 6.63 9.16
C LYS A 50 32.67 8.03 8.65
N LYS A 51 31.90 9.05 9.03
CA LYS A 51 32.16 10.44 8.65
C LYS A 51 33.08 11.14 9.65
N GLU A 52 33.09 10.68 10.90
CA GLU A 52 33.89 11.24 11.99
C GLU A 52 35.33 10.71 12.02
N GLY A 53 35.59 9.54 11.44
CA GLY A 53 36.95 9.01 11.19
C GLY A 53 37.45 9.38 9.81
#